data_AF-A0A2S2Q1M6-F1
#
_entry.id   AF-A0A2S2Q1M6-F1
#
_cell.length_a   1.000
_cell.length_b   1.000
_cell.length_c   1.000
_cell.angle_alpha   90.00
_cell.angle_beta   90.00
_cell.angle_gamma   90.00
#
_symmetry.space_group_name_H-M   'P 1'
#
loop_
_entity.id
_entity.type
_entity.pdbx_description
1 polymer ?
#
loop_
_entity_poly.entity_id
_entity_poly.type
_entity_poly.pdbx_seq_one_letter_code
_entity_poly.pdbx_strand_id
1 'polypeptide(L)'
;MWQIFGENVAQPIAVFTSHVPVKGVDLAKLVIKATLLIEDSGGEVIGLTSDGASTNRTMWSSLGISAKKSDFKNYFENPYDPSRNIFVFSDAPHLLKTIRNRLHKNKQFQINPSMPPVKWEYYSKVFNIECNSLIKVCPRLTKEHFELNNFSKMKVKYAVQVMYLL
;
A
#
# COMPACT_ATOMS: atom_id res chain seq x y z
N MET A 1 7.58 10.31 9.82
CA MET A 1 8.41 11.17 8.95
C MET A 1 7.47 12.19 8.32
N TRP A 2 7.88 13.45 8.26
CA TRP A 2 7.19 14.48 7.50
C TRP A 2 7.94 14.68 6.18
N GLN A 3 7.21 14.84 5.08
CA GLN A 3 7.77 15.03 3.76
C GLN A 3 7.01 16.18 3.09
N ILE A 4 7.76 17.12 2.50
CA ILE A 4 7.18 18.26 1.80
C ILE A 4 6.63 17.79 0.45
N PHE A 5 5.41 18.18 0.13
CA PHE A 5 4.81 17.84 -1.16
C PHE A 5 5.46 18.65 -2.28
N GLY A 6 5.96 17.98 -3.31
CA GLY A 6 6.62 18.62 -4.46
C GLY A 6 8.13 18.88 -4.27
N GLU A 7 8.67 18.64 -3.07
CA GLU A 7 10.10 18.78 -2.79
C GLU A 7 10.71 17.47 -2.30
N ASN A 8 12.02 17.32 -2.49
CA ASN A 8 12.75 16.15 -2.02
C ASN A 8 13.32 16.36 -0.61
N VAL A 9 12.47 16.83 0.30
CA VAL A 9 12.81 17.10 1.70
C VAL A 9 11.96 16.22 2.59
N ALA A 10 12.62 15.43 3.44
CA ALA A 10 11.96 14.58 4.42
C ALA A 10 12.70 14.64 5.76
N GLN A 11 11.93 14.73 6.85
CA GLN A 11 12.46 14.83 8.21
C GLN A 11 11.77 13.83 9.15
N PRO A 12 12.52 13.07 9.97
CA PRO A 12 11.94 12.32 11.06
C PRO A 12 11.45 13.29 12.15
N ILE A 13 10.14 13.27 12.42
CA ILE A 13 9.49 14.15 13.42
C ILE A 13 9.20 13.45 14.75
N ALA A 14 9.21 12.11 14.75
CA ALA A 14 8.87 11.30 15.92
C ALA A 14 9.48 9.91 15.79
N VAL A 15 10.09 9.42 16.88
CA VAL A 15 10.62 8.06 17.02
C VAL A 15 10.26 7.58 18.41
N PHE A 16 9.59 6.43 18.49
CA PHE A 16 9.17 5.83 19.75
C PHE A 16 9.66 4.39 19.81
N THR A 17 10.21 4.00 20.96
CA THR A 17 10.56 2.61 21.26
C THR A 17 9.42 1.98 22.06
N SER A 18 9.02 0.77 21.69
CA SER A 18 8.02 0.01 22.44
C SER A 18 8.44 -1.45 22.57
N HIS A 19 8.18 -2.05 23.73
CA HIS A 19 8.44 -3.47 23.96
C HIS A 19 7.50 -4.39 23.16
N VAL A 20 6.30 -3.89 22.85
CA VAL A 20 5.27 -4.59 22.06
C VAL A 20 4.79 -3.70 20.92
N PRO A 21 4.14 -4.25 19.87
CA PRO A 21 3.54 -3.44 18.82
C PRO A 21 2.59 -2.39 19.42
N VAL A 22 2.75 -1.13 18.99
CA VAL A 22 1.90 -0.01 19.42
C VAL A 22 0.46 -0.30 19.00
N LYS A 23 -0.52 0.01 19.86
CA LYS A 23 -1.94 -0.18 19.54
C LYS A 23 -2.39 0.87 18.52
N GLY A 24 -3.29 0.50 17.61
CA GLY A 24 -3.76 1.42 16.55
C GLY A 24 -4.43 2.69 17.08
N VAL A 25 -5.12 2.62 18.21
CA VAL A 25 -5.72 3.79 18.87
C VAL A 25 -4.65 4.77 19.36
N ASP A 26 -3.53 4.26 19.89
CA ASP A 26 -2.44 5.10 20.36
C ASP A 26 -1.68 5.73 19.17
N LEU A 27 -1.54 5.00 18.05
CA LEU A 27 -1.04 5.58 16.80
C LEU A 27 -1.91 6.75 16.33
N ALA A 28 -3.24 6.65 16.41
CA ALA A 28 -4.13 7.75 16.01
C ALA A 28 -3.89 9.00 16.86
N LYS A 29 -3.72 8.84 18.19
CA LYS A 29 -3.37 9.96 19.09
C LYS A 29 -2.01 10.58 18.74
N LEU A 30 -1.02 9.74 18.44
CA LEU A 30 0.32 10.20 18.04
C LEU A 30 0.28 10.98 16.72
N VAL A 31 -0.50 10.50 15.74
CA VAL A 31 -0.72 11.21 14.46
C VAL A 31 -1.36 12.57 14.72
N ILE A 32 -2.44 12.64 15.50
CA ILE A 32 -3.11 13.90 15.84
C ILE A 32 -2.13 14.87 16.51
N LYS A 33 -1.35 14.39 17.49
CA LYS A 33 -0.36 15.23 18.19
C LYS A 33 0.74 15.70 17.26
N ALA A 34 1.23 14.85 16.37
CA ALA A 34 2.24 15.20 15.38
C ALA A 34 1.70 16.27 14.41
N THR A 35 0.47 16.11 13.91
CA THR A 35 -0.18 17.11 13.05
C THR A 35 -0.26 18.47 13.72
N LEU A 36 -0.74 18.53 14.97
CA LEU A 36 -0.84 19.79 15.73
C LEU A 36 0.51 20.50 15.85
N LEU A 37 1.59 19.76 16.16
CA LEU A 37 2.91 20.35 16.33
C LEU A 37 3.54 20.82 15.02
N ILE A 38 3.30 20.12 13.91
CA ILE A 38 3.81 20.52 12.59
C ILE A 38 3.11 21.79 12.11
N GLU A 39 1.78 21.84 12.23
CA GLU A 39 0.96 23.00 11.85
C GLU A 39 1.29 24.23 12.68
N ASP A 40 1.48 24.07 14.00
CA ASP A 40 1.94 25.14 14.89
C ASP A 40 3.33 25.68 14.52
N SER A 41 4.17 24.85 13.90
CA SER A 41 5.48 25.25 13.37
C SER A 41 5.41 25.91 11.99
N GLY A 42 4.20 26.12 11.45
CA GLY A 42 3.94 26.71 10.13
C GLY A 42 3.92 25.71 8.96
N GLY A 43 4.00 24.41 9.24
CA GLY A 43 3.93 23.36 8.21
C GLY A 43 2.51 22.85 7.99
N GLU A 44 2.03 22.87 6.75
CA GLU A 44 0.70 22.37 6.42
C GLU A 44 0.68 20.85 6.16
N VAL A 45 -0.16 20.12 6.90
CA VAL A 45 -0.34 18.67 6.77
C VAL A 45 -1.58 18.37 5.93
N ILE A 46 -1.36 18.04 4.66
CA ILE A 46 -2.45 17.73 3.71
C ILE A 46 -2.83 16.24 3.68
N GLY A 47 -1.97 15.35 4.18
CA GLY A 47 -2.20 13.92 4.09
C GLY A 47 -1.32 13.04 4.95
N LEU A 48 -1.79 11.81 5.14
CA LEU A 48 -1.17 10.75 5.91
C LEU A 48 -1.04 9.51 5.03
N THR A 49 0.15 8.92 4.97
CA THR A 49 0.36 7.64 4.27
C THR A 49 0.79 6.56 5.26
N SER A 50 0.17 5.38 5.18
CA SER A 50 0.63 4.20 5.92
C SER A 50 0.44 2.90 5.12
N ASP A 51 1.12 1.84 5.53
CA ASP A 51 0.81 0.51 5.00
C ASP A 51 -0.56 0.02 5.48
N GLY A 52 -1.00 -1.12 4.94
CA GLY A 52 -2.28 -1.73 5.27
C GLY A 52 -2.21 -2.72 6.45
N ALA A 53 -1.23 -2.66 7.35
CA ALA A 53 -1.16 -3.57 8.50
C ALA A 53 -2.39 -3.46 9.41
N SER A 54 -2.71 -4.51 10.19
CA SER A 54 -3.90 -4.54 11.06
C SER A 54 -3.96 -3.34 12.01
N THR A 55 -2.84 -3.01 12.63
CA THR A 55 -2.70 -1.86 13.53
C THR A 55 -3.00 -0.52 12.84
N ASN A 56 -2.49 -0.33 11.61
CA ASN A 56 -2.73 0.89 10.83
C ASN A 56 -4.19 0.98 10.36
N ARG A 57 -4.84 -0.16 10.06
CA ARG A 57 -6.28 -0.18 9.78
C ARG A 57 -7.11 0.19 11.01
N THR A 58 -6.70 -0.22 12.21
CA THR A 58 -7.34 0.23 13.46
C THR A 58 -7.16 1.73 13.65
N MET A 59 -5.96 2.27 13.40
CA MET A 59 -5.70 3.72 13.41
C MET A 59 -6.62 4.47 12.43
N TRP A 60 -6.75 3.97 11.20
CA TRP A 60 -7.68 4.53 10.20
C TRP A 60 -9.11 4.58 10.73
N SER A 61 -9.63 3.47 11.26
CA SER A 61 -10.97 3.44 11.85
C SER A 61 -11.12 4.41 13.03
N SER A 62 -10.09 4.55 13.88
CA SER A 62 -10.09 5.52 14.98
C SER A 62 -10.10 6.98 14.51
N LEU A 63 -9.57 7.26 13.32
CA LEU A 63 -9.64 8.57 12.67
C LEU A 63 -10.93 8.76 11.85
N GLY A 64 -11.87 7.81 11.89
CA GLY A 64 -13.12 7.87 11.13
C GLY A 64 -12.96 7.55 9.64
N ILE A 65 -11.87 6.91 9.25
CA ILE A 65 -11.61 6.47 7.87
C ILE A 65 -12.29 5.14 7.60
N SER A 66 -12.97 5.05 6.47
CA SER A 66 -13.65 3.84 6.01
C SER A 66 -13.34 3.57 4.54
N ALA A 67 -12.83 2.37 4.26
CA ALA A 67 -12.55 1.89 2.91
C ALA A 67 -13.69 0.99 2.37
N LYS A 68 -14.87 1.00 2.99
CA LYS A 68 -16.02 0.21 2.56
C LYS A 68 -16.65 0.86 1.32
N LYS A 69 -17.07 0.05 0.34
CA LYS A 69 -17.68 0.56 -0.90
C LYS A 69 -18.97 1.39 -0.65
N SER A 70 -19.74 1.03 0.37
CA SER A 70 -21.00 1.69 0.73
C SER A 70 -20.81 2.97 1.54
N ASP A 71 -19.65 3.17 2.15
CA ASP A 71 -19.37 4.23 3.11
C ASP A 71 -17.88 4.57 3.01
N PHE A 72 -17.48 5.07 1.84
CA PHE A 72 -16.09 5.38 1.56
C PHE A 72 -15.78 6.79 2.10
N LYS A 73 -14.85 6.86 3.05
CA LYS A 73 -14.34 8.11 3.61
C LYS A 73 -12.83 7.97 3.81
N ASN A 74 -12.06 8.77 3.08
CA ASN A 74 -10.60 8.75 3.11
C ASN A 74 -9.98 10.01 3.70
N TYR A 75 -10.73 10.79 4.48
CA TYR A 75 -10.21 11.98 5.12
C TYR A 75 -10.81 12.17 6.52
N PHE A 76 -10.14 12.97 7.33
CA PHE A 76 -10.64 13.49 8.60
C PHE A 76 -10.34 14.99 8.69
N GLU A 77 -11.10 15.70 9.50
CA GLU A 77 -10.91 17.15 9.72
C GLU A 77 -9.55 17.40 10.35
N ASN A 78 -8.85 18.43 9.88
CA ASN A 78 -7.55 18.79 10.43
C ASN A 78 -7.75 19.31 11.88
N PRO A 79 -7.06 18.72 12.88
CA PRO A 79 -7.25 19.08 14.29
C PRO A 79 -6.70 20.47 14.64
N TYR A 80 -5.86 21.08 13.80
CA TYR A 80 -5.36 22.44 13.98
C TYR A 80 -6.26 23.48 13.32
N ASP A 81 -6.76 23.18 12.11
CA ASP A 81 -7.62 24.06 11.31
C ASP A 81 -8.82 23.28 10.74
N PRO A 82 -10.01 23.38 11.37
CA PRO A 82 -11.20 22.63 10.96
C PRO A 82 -11.70 22.93 9.53
N SER A 83 -11.23 24.00 8.89
CA SER A 83 -11.60 24.31 7.50
C SER A 83 -10.92 23.40 6.48
N ARG A 84 -9.87 22.67 6.89
CA ARG A 84 -9.07 21.79 6.04
C ARG A 84 -9.25 20.32 6.42
N ASN A 85 -9.00 19.46 5.44
CA ASN A 85 -9.05 18.00 5.60
C ASN A 85 -7.67 17.39 5.42
N ILE A 86 -7.41 16.31 6.16
CA ILE A 86 -6.23 15.48 6.02
C ILE A 86 -6.63 14.18 5.33
N PHE A 87 -6.07 13.94 4.13
CA PHE A 87 -6.38 12.77 3.33
C PHE A 87 -5.48 11.58 3.72
N VAL A 88 -6.09 10.41 3.89
CA VAL A 88 -5.40 9.18 4.27
C VAL A 88 -5.21 8.30 3.03
N PHE A 89 -3.95 7.95 2.78
CA PHE A 89 -3.51 7.13 1.66
C PHE A 89 -2.88 5.83 2.15
N SER A 90 -3.07 4.77 1.38
CA SER A 90 -2.34 3.53 1.57
C SER A 90 -1.07 3.51 0.70
N ASP A 91 -0.02 2.86 1.19
CA ASP A 91 1.20 2.59 0.41
C ASP A 91 0.88 1.76 -0.87
N ALA A 92 0.84 2.43 -2.02
CA ALA A 92 0.52 1.82 -3.32
C ALA A 92 1.48 0.68 -3.72
N PRO A 93 2.82 0.83 -3.62
CA PRO A 93 3.76 -0.27 -3.73
C PRO A 93 3.40 -1.51 -2.89
N HIS A 94 2.95 -1.31 -1.66
CA HIS A 94 2.53 -2.41 -0.79
C HIS A 94 1.23 -3.09 -1.27
N LEU A 95 0.26 -2.29 -1.75
CA LEU A 95 -0.99 -2.82 -2.31
C LEU A 95 -0.73 -3.72 -3.52
N LEU A 96 0.14 -3.31 -4.45
CA LEU A 96 0.52 -4.14 -5.62
C LEU A 96 1.12 -5.48 -5.21
N LYS A 97 2.02 -5.48 -4.21
CA LYS A 97 2.56 -6.72 -3.66
C LYS A 97 1.48 -7.60 -3.06
N THR A 98 0.51 -7.00 -2.37
CA THR A 98 -0.59 -7.71 -1.72
C THR A 98 -1.49 -8.39 -2.76
N ILE A 99 -1.84 -7.68 -3.83
CA ILE A 99 -2.61 -8.23 -4.96
C ILE A 99 -1.85 -9.42 -5.57
N ARG A 100 -0.57 -9.24 -5.90
CA ARG A 100 0.26 -10.32 -6.47
C ARG A 100 0.37 -11.53 -5.55
N ASN A 101 0.66 -11.29 -4.27
CA ASN A 101 0.83 -12.37 -3.28
C ASN A 101 -0.47 -13.15 -3.08
N ARG A 102 -1.61 -12.45 -3.06
CA ARG A 102 -2.93 -13.08 -2.94
C ARG A 102 -3.29 -13.86 -4.21
N LEU A 103 -2.89 -13.40 -5.41
CA LEU A 103 -3.12 -14.12 -6.67
C LEU A 103 -2.32 -15.41 -6.70
N HIS A 104 -1.02 -15.31 -6.37
CA HIS A 104 -0.12 -16.44 -6.32
C HIS A 104 -0.55 -17.47 -5.27
N LYS A 105 -1.05 -17.03 -4.11
CA LYS A 105 -1.53 -17.91 -3.03
C LYS A 105 -2.84 -18.61 -3.40
N ASN A 106 -3.84 -17.86 -3.86
CA ASN A 106 -5.18 -18.38 -4.13
C ASN A 106 -5.32 -18.98 -5.53
N LYS A 107 -4.29 -18.84 -6.37
CA LYS A 107 -4.20 -19.27 -7.77
C LYS A 107 -5.19 -18.60 -8.73
N GLN A 108 -6.18 -17.88 -8.23
CA GLN A 108 -7.14 -17.14 -9.05
C GLN A 108 -7.77 -15.95 -8.31
N PHE A 109 -8.28 -15.00 -9.10
CA PHE A 109 -9.08 -13.86 -8.66
C PHE A 109 -10.33 -13.67 -9.50
N GLN A 110 -11.43 -13.33 -8.84
CA GLN A 110 -12.66 -12.89 -9.48
C GLN A 110 -12.74 -11.38 -9.39
N ILE A 111 -12.70 -10.68 -10.52
CA ILE A 111 -12.85 -9.21 -10.57
C ILE A 111 -14.33 -8.84 -10.64
N ASN A 112 -15.07 -9.48 -11.54
CA ASN A 112 -16.51 -9.31 -11.72
C ASN A 112 -17.16 -10.70 -11.79
N PRO A 113 -18.24 -10.99 -11.04
CA PRO A 113 -18.97 -12.26 -11.12
C PRO A 113 -19.38 -12.68 -12.54
N SER A 114 -19.59 -11.73 -13.46
CA SER A 114 -19.97 -11.99 -14.84
C SER A 114 -18.81 -12.37 -15.78
N MET A 115 -17.56 -12.23 -15.34
CA MET A 115 -16.36 -12.49 -16.15
C MET A 115 -15.65 -13.76 -15.67
N PRO A 116 -14.88 -14.46 -16.51
CA PRO A 116 -14.03 -15.56 -16.03
C PRO A 116 -12.97 -15.04 -15.03
N PRO A 117 -12.56 -15.86 -14.04
CA PRO A 117 -11.52 -15.48 -13.10
C PRO A 117 -10.16 -15.34 -13.79
N VAL A 118 -9.37 -14.38 -13.32
CA VAL A 118 -7.95 -14.29 -13.64
C VAL A 118 -7.22 -15.40 -12.90
N LYS A 119 -6.57 -16.31 -13.62
CA LYS A 119 -5.83 -17.45 -13.05
C LYS A 119 -4.33 -17.21 -13.14
N TRP A 120 -3.60 -17.59 -12.08
CA TRP A 120 -2.14 -17.57 -12.04
C TRP A 120 -1.51 -18.43 -13.15
N GLU A 121 -2.20 -19.51 -13.53
CA GLU A 121 -1.78 -20.41 -14.61
C GLU A 121 -1.53 -19.69 -15.94
N TYR A 122 -2.32 -18.65 -16.27
CA TYR A 122 -2.12 -17.88 -17.50
C TYR A 122 -0.75 -17.21 -17.53
N TYR A 123 -0.31 -16.65 -16.41
CA TYR A 123 1.00 -16.02 -16.29
C TYR A 123 2.13 -17.05 -16.42
N SER A 124 1.99 -18.22 -15.78
CA SER A 124 2.96 -19.31 -15.90
C SER A 124 3.05 -19.83 -17.34
N LYS A 125 1.93 -19.91 -18.06
CA LYS A 125 1.90 -20.31 -19.48
C LYS A 125 2.65 -19.32 -20.36
N VAL A 126 2.45 -18.02 -20.19
CA VAL A 126 3.20 -16.98 -20.90
C VAL A 126 4.70 -17.15 -20.65
N PHE A 127 5.11 -17.29 -19.38
CA PHE A 127 6.52 -17.50 -19.04
C PHE A 127 7.12 -18.76 -19.69
N ASN A 128 6.40 -19.87 -19.70
CA ASN A 128 6.86 -21.12 -20.30
C ASN A 128 6.98 -21.06 -21.82
N ILE A 129 6.14 -20.27 -22.50
CA ILE A 129 6.26 -20.04 -23.94
C ILE A 129 7.48 -19.16 -24.21
N GLU A 130 7.63 -18.09 -23.45
CA GLU A 130 8.69 -17.11 -23.67
C GLU A 130 10.09 -17.60 -23.29
N CYS A 131 10.21 -18.43 -22.25
CA CYS A 131 11.52 -18.92 -21.82
C CYS A 131 12.21 -19.77 -22.90
N ASN A 132 11.43 -20.40 -23.78
CA ASN A 132 11.91 -21.21 -24.90
C ASN A 132 12.05 -20.42 -26.21
N SER A 133 11.60 -19.17 -26.26
CA SER A 133 11.69 -18.33 -27.46
C SER A 133 13.00 -17.55 -27.51
N LEU A 134 13.59 -17.47 -28.72
CA LEU A 134 14.74 -16.60 -28.99
C LEU A 134 14.37 -15.11 -28.92
N ILE A 135 13.14 -14.77 -29.34
CA ILE A 135 12.60 -13.40 -29.30
C ILE A 135 11.55 -13.34 -28.20
N LYS A 136 11.80 -12.54 -27.17
CA LYS A 136 10.93 -12.41 -25.99
C LYS A 136 10.17 -11.10 -26.03
N VAL A 137 8.86 -11.18 -25.85
CA VAL A 137 7.93 -10.06 -25.68
C VAL A 137 8.05 -9.47 -24.27
N CYS A 138 8.20 -10.31 -23.23
CA CYS A 138 8.38 -9.90 -21.85
C CYS A 138 9.76 -10.33 -21.30
N PRO A 139 10.88 -9.77 -21.81
CA PRO A 139 12.24 -10.20 -21.47
C PRO A 139 12.62 -10.00 -19.99
N ARG A 140 11.84 -9.20 -19.26
CA ARG A 140 12.07 -8.90 -17.84
C ARG A 140 11.52 -9.96 -16.89
N LEU A 141 10.69 -10.88 -17.39
CA LEU A 141 10.12 -11.96 -16.59
C LEU A 141 11.16 -13.06 -16.40
N THR A 142 11.39 -13.42 -15.15
CA THR A 142 12.32 -14.47 -14.74
C THR A 142 11.60 -15.49 -13.88
N LYS A 143 12.22 -16.66 -13.70
CA LYS A 143 11.69 -17.75 -12.85
C LYS A 143 11.31 -17.26 -11.43
N GLU A 144 12.06 -16.31 -10.88
CA GLU A 144 11.83 -15.71 -9.56
C GLU A 144 10.54 -14.88 -9.44
N HIS A 145 9.93 -14.48 -10.56
CA HIS A 145 8.63 -13.82 -10.57
C HIS A 145 7.49 -14.81 -10.29
N PHE A 146 7.72 -16.08 -10.61
CA PHE A 146 6.72 -17.16 -10.52
C PHE A 146 6.95 -18.06 -9.31
N GLU A 147 8.21 -18.37 -9.01
CA GLU A 147 8.61 -19.16 -7.84
C GLU A 147 8.90 -18.25 -6.64
N LEU A 148 7.82 -17.83 -5.97
CA LEU A 148 7.92 -16.83 -4.92
C LEU A 148 8.40 -17.41 -3.59
N ASN A 149 9.61 -17.02 -3.17
CA ASN A 149 10.13 -17.21 -1.82
C ASN A 149 9.83 -15.99 -0.92
N ASN A 150 10.24 -16.04 0.35
CA ASN A 150 9.94 -14.96 1.30
C ASN A 150 10.56 -13.60 0.89
N PHE A 151 11.73 -13.60 0.25
CA PHE A 151 12.38 -12.38 -0.23
C PHE A 151 11.72 -11.84 -1.51
N SER A 152 11.39 -12.70 -2.48
CA SER A 152 10.76 -12.27 -3.73
C SER A 152 9.29 -11.83 -3.55
N LYS A 153 8.61 -12.28 -2.49
CA LYS A 153 7.30 -11.73 -2.05
C LYS A 153 7.36 -10.26 -1.63
N MET A 154 8.52 -9.78 -1.20
CA MET A 154 8.73 -8.40 -0.74
C MET A 154 9.21 -7.45 -1.84
N LYS A 155 9.71 -7.97 -2.97
CA LYS A 155 10.17 -7.18 -4.11
C LYS A 155 8.99 -6.56 -4.87
N VAL A 156 8.79 -5.25 -4.74
CA VAL A 156 7.77 -4.47 -5.48
C VAL A 156 8.00 -4.57 -6.99
N LYS A 157 9.27 -4.49 -7.43
CA LYS A 157 9.66 -4.61 -8.84
C LYS A 157 9.03 -5.83 -9.53
N TYR A 158 9.11 -7.00 -8.88
CA TYR A 158 8.55 -8.24 -9.44
C TYR A 158 7.02 -8.20 -9.47
N ALA A 159 6.39 -7.66 -8.42
CA ALA A 159 4.94 -7.51 -8.39
C ALA A 159 4.45 -6.62 -9.55
N VAL A 160 5.10 -5.47 -9.77
CA VAL A 160 4.79 -4.55 -10.87
C VAL A 160 4.96 -5.24 -12.23
N GLN A 161 6.07 -5.93 -12.45
CA GLN A 161 6.36 -6.61 -13.73
C GLN A 161 5.37 -7.72 -14.06
N VAL A 162 4.90 -8.50 -13.07
CA VAL A 162 3.84 -9.48 -13.29
C VAL A 162 2.50 -8.82 -13.57
N MET A 163 2.19 -7.71 -12.90
CA MET A 163 0.91 -7.02 -13.06
C MET A 163 0.76 -6.31 -14.41
N TYR A 164 1.85 -6.01 -15.12
CA TYR A 164 1.80 -5.52 -16.50
C TYR A 164 1.25 -6.54 -17.52
N LEU A 165 1.11 -7.82 -17.13
CA LEU A 165 0.48 -8.85 -17.96
C LEU A 165 -1.06 -8.89 -17.83
N LEU A 166 -1.65 -8.11 -16.93
CA LEU A 166 -3.10 -7.88 -16.83
C LEU A 166 -3.55 -6.83 -17.84
#